data_AF-A0A7C3X7M5-F1
#
_entry.id   AF-A0A7C3X7M5-F1
#
_cell.length_a   1.000
_cell.length_b   1.000
_cell.length_c   1.000
_cell.angle_alpha   90.00
_cell.angle_beta   90.00
_cell.angle_gamma   90.00
#
_symmetry.space_group_name_H-M   'P 1'
#
loop_
_entity.id
_entity.type
_entity.pdbx_description
1 polymer ?
#
loop_
_entity_poly.entity_id
_entity_poly.type
_entity_poly.pdbx_seq_one_letter_code
_entity_poly.pdbx_strand_id
1 'polypeptide(L)'
;MLISIFNDVIGPVMRGPSSSHCAAALRIGRLARDLMGGDIREVLVEYDRHGSLATTHGSQGSDMGLFGGLMGGDAADERLPTSTEALRASGVRVAIEIVDAGDPHPNTYRLSLANARERHTLHAISTGGGMIEVIAIDGVPISIFGDYYETLLWTDGDGQALADRLERSIRADAVLVHRAGGSAIVEVKSSAFLDANLTKELRAAGLVRDVKLLNPVLPVLSSRSASVPFTTCEEMLRYDAGRNTPLWKLAIAYEAARGGLSEEEVVARMVEIVRTLRRSIAQGLDGTSYSDRILGYQSGGYARSLDEGRLLDLGALDRVVLYVAALMEVKSAMGVIVAAPTAGACAALPGAVIAMAEAMELGEEDMARGLLAAGLIG
;
A
#
# COMPACT_ATOMS: atom_id res chain seq x y z
N MET A 1 -6.46 -15.46 1.63
CA MET A 1 -5.82 -14.48 0.73
C MET A 1 -4.40 -14.95 0.48
N LEU A 2 -3.91 -14.90 -0.76
CA LEU A 2 -2.52 -15.23 -1.06
C LEU A 2 -1.67 -13.97 -0.83
N ILE A 3 -0.70 -14.09 0.07
CA ILE A 3 0.24 -13.03 0.45
C ILE A 3 1.17 -12.72 -0.73
N SER A 4 1.61 -11.47 -0.87
CA SER A 4 2.63 -11.04 -1.82
C SER A 4 3.81 -10.45 -1.07
N ILE A 5 5.02 -10.82 -1.50
CA ILE A 5 6.27 -10.30 -0.93
C ILE A 5 6.29 -8.77 -1.04
N PHE A 6 5.85 -8.19 -2.15
CA PHE A 6 5.91 -6.74 -2.37
C PHE A 6 4.75 -5.96 -1.77
N ASN A 7 3.60 -6.61 -1.54
CA ASN A 7 2.44 -5.94 -0.95
C ASN A 7 2.44 -6.01 0.58
N ASP A 8 2.82 -7.16 1.14
CA ASP A 8 2.56 -7.51 2.54
C ASP A 8 3.84 -7.61 3.40
N VAL A 9 5.01 -7.89 2.80
CA VAL A 9 6.23 -8.25 3.55
C VAL A 9 7.36 -7.24 3.37
N ILE A 10 7.69 -6.85 2.13
CA ILE A 10 8.75 -5.90 1.78
C ILE A 10 8.12 -4.79 0.93
N GLY A 11 7.45 -3.90 1.63
CA GLY A 11 6.65 -2.83 1.07
C GLY A 11 5.58 -2.37 2.07
N PRO A 12 4.90 -1.25 1.79
CA PRO A 12 5.15 -0.34 0.68
C PRO A 12 6.42 0.50 0.83
N VAL A 13 6.93 1.01 -0.29
CA VAL A 13 7.84 2.16 -0.30
C VAL A 13 7.04 3.40 0.05
N MET A 14 7.40 4.11 1.11
CA MET A 14 6.56 5.17 1.66
C MET A 14 7.33 6.24 2.43
N ARG A 15 6.66 7.34 2.73
CA ARG A 15 7.00 8.29 3.80
C ARG A 15 5.99 8.17 4.92
N GLY A 16 6.36 8.61 6.11
CA GLY A 16 5.50 8.63 7.28
C GLY A 16 5.84 7.56 8.32
N PRO A 17 5.39 7.74 9.56
CA PRO A 17 5.84 6.95 10.70
C PRO A 17 5.21 5.56 10.77
N SER A 18 4.08 5.36 10.09
CA SER A 18 3.22 4.19 10.22
C SER A 18 2.61 3.79 8.88
N SER A 19 2.81 2.56 8.43
CA SER A 19 2.22 2.05 7.20
C SER A 19 0.70 1.92 7.30
N SER A 20 0.16 1.51 8.46
CA SER A 20 -1.30 1.39 8.68
C SER A 20 -2.03 2.72 8.79
N HIS A 21 -1.33 3.81 9.09
CA HIS A 21 -1.97 5.13 9.16
C HIS A 21 -1.66 5.92 7.88
N CYS A 22 -0.42 5.99 7.44
CA CYS A 22 -0.07 6.79 6.26
C CYS A 22 -0.33 6.07 4.93
N ALA A 23 0.31 4.90 4.69
CA ALA A 23 0.20 4.24 3.39
C ALA A 23 -1.22 3.71 3.14
N ALA A 24 -1.86 3.15 4.16
CA ALA A 24 -3.25 2.71 4.08
C ALA A 24 -4.21 3.88 3.81
N ALA A 25 -4.11 4.97 4.57
CA ALA A 25 -4.95 6.14 4.33
C ALA A 25 -4.74 6.74 2.94
N LEU A 26 -3.50 6.75 2.44
CA LEU A 26 -3.20 7.19 1.08
C LEU A 26 -3.87 6.32 0.03
N ARG A 27 -3.81 4.99 0.18
CA ARG A 27 -4.50 4.04 -0.71
C ARG A 27 -6.02 4.28 -0.70
N ILE A 28 -6.61 4.46 0.49
CA ILE A 28 -8.03 4.82 0.65
C ILE A 28 -8.33 6.15 -0.06
N GLY A 29 -7.49 7.17 0.13
CA GLY A 29 -7.62 8.47 -0.51
C GLY A 29 -7.55 8.39 -2.03
N ARG A 30 -6.67 7.56 -2.60
CA ARG A 30 -6.59 7.35 -4.06
C ARG A 30 -7.87 6.69 -4.60
N LEU A 31 -8.40 5.67 -3.92
CA LEU A 31 -9.66 5.05 -4.32
C LEU A 31 -10.85 6.02 -4.21
N ALA A 32 -10.89 6.82 -3.14
CA ALA A 32 -11.88 7.89 -2.95
C ALA A 32 -11.79 8.97 -4.04
N ARG A 33 -10.57 9.32 -4.46
CA ARG A 33 -10.33 10.25 -5.57
C ARG A 33 -10.86 9.71 -6.89
N ASP A 34 -10.57 8.45 -7.18
CA ASP A 34 -11.02 7.79 -8.40
C ASP A 34 -12.55 7.62 -8.43
N LEU A 35 -13.17 7.33 -7.27
CA LEU A 35 -14.62 7.32 -7.09
C LEU A 35 -15.26 8.67 -7.47
N MET A 36 -14.58 9.78 -7.24
CA MET A 36 -15.06 11.13 -7.60
C MET A 36 -14.56 11.62 -8.97
N GLY A 37 -13.95 10.74 -9.78
CA GLY A 37 -13.38 11.09 -11.08
C GLY A 37 -12.27 12.15 -10.99
N GLY A 38 -11.60 12.26 -9.85
CA GLY A 38 -10.54 13.24 -9.59
C GLY A 38 -11.00 14.66 -9.25
N ASP A 39 -12.31 14.93 -9.19
CA ASP A 39 -12.86 16.27 -8.87
C ASP A 39 -13.59 16.23 -7.53
N ILE A 40 -12.96 16.79 -6.50
CA ILE A 40 -13.49 16.85 -5.13
C ILE A 40 -13.54 18.31 -4.69
N ARG A 41 -14.63 18.72 -4.05
CA ARG A 41 -14.81 20.08 -3.50
C ARG A 41 -15.10 20.10 -2.01
N GLU A 42 -15.66 19.01 -1.49
CA GLU A 42 -15.95 18.81 -0.08
C GLU A 42 -15.54 17.39 0.31
N VAL A 43 -14.89 17.28 1.48
CA VAL A 43 -14.53 16.04 2.13
C VAL A 43 -14.87 16.18 3.60
N LEU A 44 -15.74 15.31 4.10
CA LEU A 44 -15.92 15.07 5.53
C LEU A 44 -15.31 13.71 5.83
N VAL A 45 -14.43 13.68 6.82
CA VAL A 45 -13.82 12.47 7.38
C VAL A 45 -14.37 12.27 8.78
N GLU A 46 -14.97 11.12 9.05
CA GLU A 46 -15.46 10.77 10.37
C GLU A 46 -14.66 9.59 10.91
N TYR A 47 -14.19 9.72 12.15
CA TYR A 47 -13.54 8.65 12.90
C TYR A 47 -14.39 8.30 14.11
N ASP A 48 -14.56 7.00 14.37
CA ASP A 48 -15.24 6.55 15.58
C ASP A 48 -14.44 6.91 16.83
N ARG A 49 -15.11 7.50 17.83
CA ARG A 49 -14.55 7.94 19.11
C ARG A 49 -13.88 6.80 19.86
N HIS A 50 -14.39 5.58 19.71
CA HIS A 50 -13.84 4.38 20.33
C HIS A 50 -12.81 3.66 19.45
N GLY A 51 -12.59 4.14 18.22
CA GLY A 51 -11.54 3.66 17.32
C GLY A 51 -10.15 4.19 17.69
N SER A 52 -9.13 3.60 17.09
CA SER A 52 -7.73 4.04 17.25
C SER A 52 -7.51 5.43 16.62
N LEU A 53 -8.11 5.67 15.45
CA LEU A 53 -7.88 6.87 14.64
C LEU A 53 -8.31 8.15 15.35
N ALA A 54 -9.32 8.12 16.21
CA ALA A 54 -9.83 9.31 16.88
C ALA A 54 -8.77 10.09 17.68
N THR A 55 -7.72 9.40 18.15
CA THR A 55 -6.62 10.02 18.91
C THR A 55 -5.29 10.03 18.16
N THR A 56 -5.16 9.26 17.07
CA THR A 56 -3.88 9.03 16.38
C THR A 56 -3.85 9.54 14.94
N HIS A 57 -4.97 9.96 14.35
CA HIS A 57 -5.07 10.28 12.93
C HIS A 57 -4.00 11.30 12.48
N GLY A 58 -3.83 12.41 13.22
CA GLY A 58 -2.80 13.40 12.93
C GLY A 58 -1.38 12.91 13.20
N SER A 59 -1.11 12.41 14.42
CA SER A 59 0.25 12.09 14.87
C SER A 59 0.88 10.88 14.17
N GLN A 60 0.06 9.94 13.67
CA GLN A 60 0.52 8.77 12.93
C GLN A 60 0.46 8.95 11.41
N GLY A 61 0.00 10.11 10.92
CA GLY A 61 0.01 10.46 9.50
C GLY A 61 -1.18 9.93 8.69
N SER A 62 -2.33 9.67 9.32
CA SER A 62 -3.57 9.29 8.61
C SER A 62 -4.09 10.44 7.76
N ASP A 63 -4.13 11.66 8.31
CA ASP A 63 -4.53 12.87 7.58
C ASP A 63 -3.58 13.11 6.41
N MET A 64 -2.29 13.02 6.70
CA MET A 64 -1.19 13.15 5.74
C MET A 64 -1.35 12.20 4.54
N GLY A 65 -1.56 10.91 4.83
CA GLY A 65 -1.78 9.88 3.83
C GLY A 65 -3.07 10.12 3.05
N LEU A 66 -4.20 10.23 3.75
CA LEU A 66 -5.53 10.39 3.16
C LEU A 66 -5.58 11.56 2.19
N PHE A 67 -5.16 12.75 2.63
CA PHE A 67 -5.22 13.95 1.80
C PHE A 67 -4.19 13.93 0.68
N GLY A 68 -3.03 13.29 0.88
CA GLY A 68 -2.10 12.99 -0.20
C GLY A 68 -2.73 12.13 -1.30
N GLY A 69 -3.45 11.08 -0.90
CA GLY A 69 -4.18 10.20 -1.82
C GLY A 69 -5.31 10.92 -2.55
N LEU A 70 -6.08 11.78 -1.86
CA LEU A 70 -7.14 12.58 -2.48
C LEU A 70 -6.61 13.58 -3.52
N MET A 71 -5.36 14.04 -3.37
CA MET A 71 -4.67 14.84 -4.40
C MET A 71 -4.08 14.00 -5.54
N GLY A 72 -4.09 12.66 -5.41
CA GLY A 72 -3.51 11.74 -6.38
C GLY A 72 -2.00 11.53 -6.24
N GLY A 73 -1.44 11.82 -5.06
CA GLY A 73 -0.03 11.58 -4.76
C GLY A 73 0.28 10.10 -4.49
N ASP A 74 1.58 9.78 -4.50
CA ASP A 74 2.11 8.46 -4.20
C ASP A 74 2.63 8.34 -2.76
N ALA A 75 2.75 7.12 -2.25
CA ALA A 75 3.15 6.85 -0.87
C ALA A 75 4.54 7.40 -0.49
N ALA A 76 5.43 7.61 -1.46
CA ALA A 76 6.78 8.14 -1.26
C ALA A 76 6.91 9.64 -1.61
N ASP A 77 5.81 10.31 -1.96
CA ASP A 77 5.81 11.71 -2.43
C ASP A 77 6.29 12.67 -1.33
N GLU A 78 7.25 13.53 -1.67
CA GLU A 78 7.83 14.51 -0.74
C GLU A 78 6.84 15.57 -0.26
N ARG A 79 5.72 15.75 -0.95
CA ARG A 79 4.66 16.70 -0.59
C ARG A 79 3.73 16.17 0.49
N LEU A 80 3.80 14.87 0.82
CA LEU A 80 2.94 14.24 1.81
C LEU A 80 2.89 15.00 3.15
N PRO A 81 4.01 15.41 3.77
CA PRO A 81 3.98 16.13 5.04
C PRO A 81 3.16 17.42 5.04
N THR A 82 2.93 18.01 3.86
CA THR A 82 2.17 19.25 3.66
C THR A 82 0.82 19.01 2.96
N SER A 83 0.37 17.76 2.86
CA SER A 83 -0.77 17.38 2.03
C SER A 83 -2.09 17.99 2.50
N THR A 84 -2.27 18.11 3.82
CA THR A 84 -3.45 18.73 4.44
C THR A 84 -3.58 20.20 4.03
N GLU A 85 -2.49 20.96 4.15
CA GLU A 85 -2.45 22.38 3.77
C GLU A 85 -2.63 22.53 2.26
N ALA A 86 -1.94 21.71 1.47
CA ALA A 86 -2.00 21.74 0.01
C ALA A 86 -3.42 21.45 -0.51
N LEU A 87 -4.10 20.44 0.05
CA LEU A 87 -5.47 20.10 -0.32
C LEU A 87 -6.42 21.26 -0.03
N ARG A 88 -6.34 21.86 1.17
CA ARG A 88 -7.13 23.05 1.51
C ARG A 88 -6.81 24.24 0.59
N ALA A 89 -5.54 24.48 0.29
CA ALA A 89 -5.11 25.56 -0.60
C ALA A 89 -5.61 25.39 -2.05
N SER A 90 -5.88 24.15 -2.48
CA SER A 90 -6.51 23.87 -3.78
C SER A 90 -8.02 24.20 -3.83
N GLY A 91 -8.59 24.65 -2.71
CA GLY A 91 -10.00 25.05 -2.60
C GLY A 91 -10.94 23.93 -2.15
N VAL A 92 -10.42 22.78 -1.74
CA VAL A 92 -11.24 21.69 -1.16
C VAL A 92 -11.58 22.01 0.29
N ARG A 93 -12.87 21.98 0.62
CA ARG A 93 -13.34 22.09 2.01
C ARG A 93 -13.16 20.75 2.71
N VAL A 94 -12.34 20.74 3.75
CA VAL A 94 -12.03 19.55 4.53
C VAL A 94 -12.53 19.71 5.96
N ALA A 95 -13.37 18.78 6.41
CA ALA A 95 -13.80 18.62 7.78
C ALA A 95 -13.39 17.24 8.31
N ILE A 96 -12.96 17.19 9.58
CA ILE A 96 -12.68 15.94 10.31
C ILE A 96 -13.51 15.98 11.59
N GLU A 97 -14.28 14.93 11.84
CA GLU A 97 -15.17 14.82 12.98
C GLU A 97 -14.95 13.51 13.75
N ILE A 98 -15.03 13.58 15.08
CA ILE A 98 -14.99 12.41 15.96
C ILE A 98 -16.41 12.09 16.42
N VAL A 99 -16.93 10.96 15.99
CA VAL A 99 -18.35 10.57 16.13
C VAL A 99 -18.50 9.29 16.95
N ASP A 100 -19.69 9.00 17.47
CA ASP A 100 -20.00 7.70 18.10
C ASP A 100 -20.63 6.79 17.04
N ALA A 101 -19.80 6.19 16.18
CA ALA A 101 -20.27 5.38 15.05
C ALA A 101 -20.47 3.91 15.42
N GLY A 102 -19.74 3.40 16.43
CA GLY A 102 -19.77 1.99 16.80
C GLY A 102 -19.13 1.09 15.73
N ASP A 103 -18.04 1.56 15.11
CA ASP A 103 -17.37 0.84 14.03
C ASP A 103 -16.72 -0.44 14.60
N PRO A 104 -16.95 -1.63 13.99
CA PRO A 104 -16.40 -2.89 14.49
C PRO A 104 -14.87 -2.96 14.46
N HIS A 105 -14.26 -2.22 13.53
CA HIS A 105 -12.80 -2.20 13.34
C HIS A 105 -12.24 -0.85 13.82
N PRO A 106 -11.14 -0.83 14.61
CA PRO A 106 -10.65 0.41 15.22
C PRO A 106 -10.07 1.41 14.21
N ASN A 107 -9.51 0.92 13.09
CA ASN A 107 -8.96 1.76 12.02
C ASN A 107 -9.96 1.98 10.87
N THR A 108 -11.18 2.43 11.18
CA THR A 108 -12.22 2.68 10.17
C THR A 108 -12.21 4.15 9.71
N TYR A 109 -12.24 4.35 8.41
CA TYR A 109 -12.33 5.63 7.72
C TYR A 109 -13.72 5.75 7.11
N ARG A 110 -14.48 6.79 7.50
CA ARG A 110 -15.78 7.09 6.92
C ARG A 110 -15.67 8.41 6.17
N LEU A 111 -15.81 8.37 4.85
CA LEU A 111 -15.65 9.52 3.98
C LEU A 111 -16.99 9.90 3.37
N SER A 112 -17.32 11.18 3.44
CA SER A 112 -18.35 11.80 2.61
C SER A 112 -17.70 12.78 1.64
N LEU A 113 -17.87 12.54 0.35
CA LEU A 113 -17.19 13.25 -0.73
C LEU A 113 -18.24 13.94 -1.60
N ALA A 114 -18.01 15.19 -2.01
CA ALA A 114 -18.90 15.87 -2.94
C ALA A 114 -18.18 16.85 -3.87
N ASN A 115 -18.78 17.04 -5.05
CA ASN A 115 -18.48 18.11 -5.99
C ASN A 115 -19.79 18.72 -6.52
N ALA A 116 -19.74 19.53 -7.58
CA ALA A 116 -20.93 20.18 -8.15
C ALA A 116 -21.90 19.22 -8.87
N ARG A 117 -21.45 17.99 -9.18
CA ARG A 117 -22.18 17.00 -10.00
C ARG A 117 -22.71 15.84 -9.16
N GLU A 118 -21.96 15.42 -8.15
CA GLU A 118 -22.23 14.17 -7.43
C GLU A 118 -21.75 14.19 -5.98
N ARG A 119 -22.26 13.22 -5.21
CA ARG A 119 -21.89 12.95 -3.83
C ARG A 119 -21.79 11.44 -3.65
N HIS A 120 -20.74 11.00 -2.98
CA HIS A 120 -20.54 9.60 -2.61
C HIS A 120 -20.13 9.46 -1.15
N THR A 121 -20.45 8.31 -0.55
CA THR A 121 -19.83 7.89 0.71
C THR A 121 -18.93 6.68 0.49
N LEU A 122 -17.81 6.62 1.21
CA LEU A 122 -16.86 5.50 1.16
C LEU A 122 -16.46 5.14 2.59
N HIS A 123 -16.68 3.89 2.98
CA HIS A 123 -16.18 3.35 4.25
C HIS A 123 -15.07 2.35 3.96
N ALA A 124 -13.93 2.51 4.61
CA ALA A 124 -12.79 1.62 4.47
C ALA A 124 -12.10 1.36 5.79
N ILE A 125 -11.40 0.24 5.89
CA ILE A 125 -10.59 -0.13 7.06
C ILE A 125 -9.12 -0.26 6.65
N SER A 126 -8.20 0.15 7.54
CA SER A 126 -6.80 -0.23 7.44
C SER A 126 -6.56 -1.53 8.20
N THR A 127 -6.19 -2.59 7.49
CA THR A 127 -5.97 -3.94 8.05
C THR A 127 -4.54 -4.16 8.57
N GLY A 128 -3.63 -3.20 8.36
CA GLY A 128 -2.23 -3.28 8.83
C GLY A 128 -1.24 -3.37 7.66
N GLY A 129 0.04 -3.06 7.88
CA GLY A 129 1.07 -3.13 6.82
C GLY A 129 0.89 -2.11 5.67
N GLY A 130 -0.11 -1.23 5.74
CA GLY A 130 -0.54 -0.38 4.63
C GLY A 130 -1.69 -0.97 3.82
N MET A 131 -2.13 -2.18 4.13
CA MET A 131 -3.25 -2.86 3.48
C MET A 131 -4.58 -2.27 3.92
N ILE A 132 -5.55 -2.32 3.01
CA ILE A 132 -6.86 -1.67 3.14
C ILE A 132 -7.96 -2.61 2.67
N GLU A 133 -9.18 -2.37 3.14
CA GLU A 133 -10.39 -2.92 2.55
C GLU A 133 -11.45 -1.82 2.51
N VAL A 134 -11.99 -1.50 1.34
CA VAL A 134 -13.21 -0.71 1.21
C VAL A 134 -14.38 -1.65 1.49
N ILE A 135 -15.15 -1.34 2.53
CA ILE A 135 -16.21 -2.20 3.07
C ILE A 135 -17.62 -1.72 2.67
N ALA A 136 -17.77 -0.46 2.26
CA ALA A 136 -19.02 0.06 1.72
C ALA A 136 -18.81 1.28 0.83
N ILE A 137 -19.64 1.43 -0.19
CA ILE A 137 -19.76 2.65 -1.02
C ILE A 137 -21.24 3.01 -1.13
N ASP A 138 -21.61 4.25 -0.85
CA ASP A 138 -23.00 4.74 -0.86
C ASP A 138 -23.96 3.90 -0.01
N GLY A 139 -23.45 3.34 1.09
CA GLY A 139 -24.18 2.43 1.97
C GLY A 139 -24.39 1.02 1.41
N VAL A 140 -23.88 0.71 0.22
CA VAL A 140 -23.85 -0.64 -0.37
C VAL A 140 -22.61 -1.38 0.17
N PRO A 141 -22.76 -2.50 0.89
CA PRO A 141 -21.63 -3.30 1.34
C PRO A 141 -20.86 -3.86 0.15
N ILE A 142 -19.52 -3.76 0.19
CA ILE A 142 -18.61 -4.23 -0.86
C ILE A 142 -17.28 -4.65 -0.22
N SER A 143 -16.39 -5.32 -0.96
CA SER A 143 -15.05 -5.68 -0.46
C SER A 143 -14.00 -5.46 -1.56
N ILE A 144 -13.25 -4.36 -1.45
CA ILE A 144 -12.17 -3.98 -2.39
C ILE A 144 -10.86 -3.79 -1.63
N PHE A 145 -9.82 -4.53 -2.02
CA PHE A 145 -8.48 -4.46 -1.40
C PHE A 145 -7.50 -3.55 -2.16
N GLY A 146 -7.91 -3.01 -3.31
CA GLY A 146 -7.08 -2.12 -4.13
C GLY A 146 -6.07 -2.85 -5.02
N ASP A 147 -6.29 -4.13 -5.28
CA ASP A 147 -5.41 -5.05 -6.01
C ASP A 147 -5.93 -5.45 -7.40
N TYR A 148 -7.03 -4.83 -7.83
CA TYR A 148 -7.63 -4.98 -9.17
C TYR A 148 -7.88 -3.61 -9.81
N TYR A 149 -8.08 -3.62 -11.13
CA TYR A 149 -8.85 -2.57 -11.78
C TYR A 149 -10.32 -2.85 -11.50
N GLU A 150 -10.98 -1.91 -10.83
CA GLU A 150 -12.37 -2.04 -10.39
C GLU A 150 -13.25 -1.16 -11.28
N THR A 151 -14.19 -1.78 -12.01
CA THR A 151 -15.26 -1.05 -12.72
C THR A 151 -16.57 -1.24 -11.95
N LEU A 152 -17.09 -0.15 -11.40
CA LEU A 152 -18.32 -0.14 -10.61
C LEU A 152 -19.46 0.45 -11.43
N LEU A 153 -20.56 -0.28 -11.57
CA LEU A 153 -21.72 0.08 -12.38
C LEU A 153 -22.96 0.20 -11.49
N TRP A 154 -23.46 1.41 -11.28
CA TRP A 154 -24.70 1.64 -10.53
C TRP A 154 -25.90 1.34 -11.41
N THR A 155 -26.83 0.51 -10.93
CA THR A 155 -28.04 0.13 -11.65
C THR A 155 -29.30 0.50 -10.87
N ASP A 156 -30.37 0.85 -11.57
CA ASP A 156 -31.72 0.86 -11.01
C ASP A 156 -32.23 -0.59 -10.96
N GLY A 157 -32.45 -1.14 -9.76
CA GLY A 157 -32.90 -2.52 -9.57
C GLY A 157 -31.81 -3.47 -9.06
N ASP A 158 -31.97 -4.77 -9.34
CA ASP A 158 -31.21 -5.84 -8.66
C ASP A 158 -29.80 -6.10 -9.22
N GLY A 159 -29.44 -5.53 -10.37
CA GLY A 159 -28.14 -5.68 -11.05
C GLY A 159 -27.82 -7.08 -11.62
N GLN A 160 -28.63 -8.12 -11.36
CA GLN A 160 -28.29 -9.51 -11.67
C GLN A 160 -28.28 -9.77 -13.17
N ALA A 161 -29.29 -9.28 -13.89
CA ALA A 161 -29.36 -9.46 -15.34
C ALA A 161 -28.17 -8.81 -16.07
N LEU A 162 -27.66 -7.68 -15.54
CA LEU A 162 -26.47 -7.03 -16.08
C LEU A 162 -25.21 -7.86 -15.78
N ALA A 163 -25.05 -8.34 -14.54
CA ALA A 163 -23.92 -9.18 -14.17
C ALA A 163 -23.86 -10.46 -15.03
N ASP A 164 -24.97 -11.19 -15.18
CA ASP A 164 -25.06 -12.39 -16.01
C ASP A 164 -24.69 -12.10 -17.48
N ARG A 165 -25.07 -10.93 -17.99
CA ARG A 165 -24.71 -10.48 -19.34
C ARG A 165 -23.21 -10.22 -19.44
N LEU A 166 -22.63 -9.53 -18.47
CA LEU A 166 -21.20 -9.22 -18.44
C LEU A 166 -20.38 -10.50 -18.34
N GLU A 167 -20.68 -11.41 -17.40
CA GLU A 167 -19.97 -12.69 -17.24
C GLU A 167 -19.85 -13.50 -18.54
N ARG A 168 -20.86 -13.43 -19.42
CA ARG A 168 -20.86 -14.13 -20.71
C ARG A 168 -20.13 -13.38 -21.83
N SER A 169 -19.93 -12.08 -21.69
CA SER A 169 -19.47 -11.19 -22.77
C SER A 169 -18.07 -10.64 -22.56
N ILE A 170 -17.53 -10.69 -21.34
CA ILE A 170 -16.21 -10.15 -21.02
C ILE A 170 -15.32 -11.18 -20.31
N ARG A 171 -14.00 -10.97 -20.42
CA ARG A 171 -13.02 -11.67 -19.59
C ARG A 171 -12.78 -10.82 -18.34
N ALA A 172 -13.25 -11.30 -17.20
CA ALA A 172 -13.05 -10.68 -15.89
C ALA A 172 -12.60 -11.72 -14.86
N ASP A 173 -11.89 -11.28 -13.82
CA ASP A 173 -11.53 -12.10 -12.67
C ASP A 173 -12.77 -12.34 -11.79
N ALA A 174 -13.65 -11.35 -11.65
CA ALA A 174 -14.97 -11.52 -11.04
C ALA A 174 -15.98 -10.50 -11.57
N VAL A 175 -17.26 -10.88 -11.60
CA VAL A 175 -18.40 -9.97 -11.76
C VAL A 175 -19.31 -10.20 -10.56
N LEU A 176 -19.47 -9.19 -9.71
CA LEU A 176 -20.17 -9.31 -8.43
C LEU A 176 -21.33 -8.32 -8.38
N VAL A 177 -22.39 -8.68 -7.65
CA VAL A 177 -23.57 -7.82 -7.47
C VAL A 177 -23.77 -7.51 -6.00
N HIS A 178 -23.68 -6.22 -5.67
CA HIS A 178 -23.85 -5.70 -4.32
C HIS A 178 -25.13 -4.89 -4.24
N ARG A 179 -25.92 -5.07 -3.17
CA ARG A 179 -27.29 -4.55 -3.08
C ARG A 179 -27.52 -3.82 -1.76
N ALA A 180 -28.11 -2.63 -1.82
CA ALA A 180 -28.67 -1.95 -0.66
C ALA A 180 -29.81 -1.00 -1.06
N GLY A 181 -30.89 -0.98 -0.26
CA GLY A 181 -31.94 0.05 -0.34
C GLY A 181 -32.63 0.19 -1.71
N GLY A 182 -32.76 -0.90 -2.49
CA GLY A 182 -33.37 -0.86 -3.83
C GLY A 182 -32.45 -0.41 -4.96
N SER A 183 -31.16 -0.18 -4.66
CA SER A 183 -30.11 0.07 -5.62
C SER A 183 -29.06 -1.05 -5.61
N ALA A 184 -28.34 -1.21 -6.71
CA ALA A 184 -27.25 -2.17 -6.80
C ALA A 184 -26.01 -1.57 -7.48
N ILE A 185 -24.86 -2.09 -7.10
CA ILE A 185 -23.57 -1.88 -7.76
C ILE A 185 -23.16 -3.22 -8.35
N VAL A 186 -23.00 -3.27 -9.67
CA VAL A 186 -22.33 -4.39 -10.35
C VAL A 186 -20.84 -4.05 -10.43
N GLU A 187 -20.02 -4.82 -9.72
CA GLU A 187 -18.56 -4.67 -9.65
C GLU A 187 -17.91 -5.65 -10.62
N VAL A 188 -17.02 -5.15 -11.47
CA VAL A 188 -16.17 -5.97 -12.34
C VAL A 188 -14.72 -5.82 -11.89
N LYS A 189 -14.13 -6.93 -11.43
CA LYS A 189 -12.71 -7.05 -11.07
C LYS A 189 -11.94 -7.62 -12.25
N SER A 190 -10.89 -6.92 -12.70
CA SER A 190 -10.04 -7.40 -13.81
C SER A 190 -8.63 -6.80 -13.79
N SER A 191 -7.77 -7.30 -14.69
CA SER A 191 -6.43 -6.75 -14.95
C SER A 191 -6.41 -5.44 -15.76
N ALA A 192 -7.57 -4.98 -16.23
CA ALA A 192 -7.79 -3.71 -16.90
C ALA A 192 -9.26 -3.28 -16.72
N PHE A 193 -9.57 -2.00 -16.93
CA PHE A 193 -10.96 -1.53 -16.88
C PHE A 193 -11.84 -2.15 -17.98
N LEU A 194 -13.15 -2.17 -17.75
CA LEU A 194 -14.13 -2.50 -18.78
C LEU A 194 -14.01 -1.54 -19.96
N ASP A 195 -14.25 -2.06 -21.18
CA ASP A 195 -14.17 -1.25 -22.39
C ASP A 195 -15.07 0.01 -22.33
N ALA A 196 -14.50 1.14 -22.76
CA ALA A 196 -15.14 2.43 -22.67
C ALA A 196 -16.35 2.58 -23.63
N ASN A 197 -16.39 1.83 -24.73
CA ASN A 197 -17.56 1.83 -25.62
C ASN A 197 -18.67 0.97 -25.02
N LEU A 198 -18.34 -0.20 -24.48
CA LEU A 198 -19.31 -1.04 -23.77
C LEU A 198 -19.98 -0.29 -22.61
N THR A 199 -19.23 0.42 -21.78
CA THR A 199 -19.81 1.22 -20.68
C THR A 199 -20.73 2.33 -21.19
N LYS A 200 -20.40 2.99 -22.30
CA LYS A 200 -21.27 3.98 -22.95
C LYS A 200 -22.55 3.34 -23.51
N GLU A 201 -22.46 2.18 -24.14
CA GLU A 201 -23.61 1.43 -24.65
C GLU A 201 -24.56 1.03 -23.52
N LEU A 202 -24.02 0.54 -22.40
CA LEU A 202 -24.81 0.17 -21.23
C LEU A 202 -25.55 1.38 -20.62
N ARG A 203 -24.89 2.55 -20.56
CA ARG A 203 -25.55 3.80 -20.16
C ARG A 203 -26.63 4.24 -21.14
N ALA A 204 -26.34 4.22 -22.45
CA ALA A 204 -27.30 4.61 -23.49
C ALA A 204 -28.54 3.69 -23.53
N ALA A 205 -28.37 2.42 -23.18
CA ALA A 205 -29.46 1.45 -23.02
C ALA A 205 -30.26 1.61 -21.71
N GLY A 206 -29.87 2.55 -20.84
CA GLY A 206 -30.51 2.77 -19.54
C GLY A 206 -30.27 1.65 -18.52
N LEU A 207 -29.30 0.77 -18.76
CA LEU A 207 -28.98 -0.35 -17.86
C LEU A 207 -28.08 0.06 -16.70
N VAL A 208 -27.32 1.14 -16.89
CA VAL A 208 -26.38 1.68 -15.91
C VAL A 208 -26.61 3.17 -15.77
N ARG A 209 -26.84 3.64 -14.55
CA ARG A 209 -26.95 5.06 -14.21
C ARG A 209 -25.58 5.72 -14.13
N ASP A 210 -24.66 5.06 -13.44
CA ASP A 210 -23.31 5.59 -13.21
C ASP A 210 -22.22 4.53 -13.28
N VAL A 211 -21.02 4.97 -13.62
CA VAL A 211 -19.83 4.15 -13.88
C VAL A 211 -18.66 4.82 -13.19
N LYS A 212 -18.02 4.12 -12.26
CA LYS A 212 -16.79 4.56 -11.59
C LYS A 212 -15.66 3.58 -11.87
N LEU A 213 -14.47 4.12 -12.07
CA LEU A 213 -13.26 3.37 -12.39
C LEU A 213 -12.26 3.62 -11.28
N LEU A 214 -11.93 2.60 -10.50
CA LEU A 214 -10.98 2.69 -9.39
C LEU A 214 -9.70 1.97 -9.79
N ASN A 215 -8.59 2.70 -9.86
CA ASN A 215 -7.29 2.11 -10.19
C ASN A 215 -6.77 1.26 -9.02
N PRO A 216 -5.98 0.22 -9.30
CA PRO A 216 -5.27 -0.48 -8.24
C PRO A 216 -4.29 0.46 -7.53
N VAL A 217 -4.16 0.25 -6.23
CA VAL A 217 -3.31 1.02 -5.31
C VAL A 217 -2.26 0.13 -4.62
N LEU A 218 -2.18 -1.14 -5.01
CA LEU A 218 -1.14 -2.09 -4.62
C LEU A 218 -0.08 -2.31 -5.73
N PRO A 219 1.19 -2.53 -5.37
CA PRO A 219 2.27 -2.83 -6.32
C PRO A 219 2.04 -4.08 -7.18
N VAL A 220 1.52 -5.15 -6.58
CA VAL A 220 1.27 -6.44 -7.25
C VAL A 220 -0.22 -6.71 -7.26
N LEU A 221 -0.76 -6.93 -8.46
CA LEU A 221 -2.18 -7.15 -8.66
C LEU A 221 -2.58 -8.58 -8.32
N SER A 222 -3.85 -8.75 -8.02
CA SER A 222 -4.45 -10.07 -7.85
C SER A 222 -5.02 -10.59 -9.17
N SER A 223 -5.21 -11.90 -9.24
CA SER A 223 -5.93 -12.54 -10.32
C SER A 223 -6.67 -13.78 -9.81
N ARG A 224 -7.82 -14.07 -10.39
CA ARG A 224 -8.59 -15.30 -10.19
C ARG A 224 -7.76 -16.55 -10.52
N SER A 225 -6.87 -16.46 -11.51
CA SER A 225 -6.01 -17.58 -11.91
C SER A 225 -4.74 -17.72 -11.06
N ALA A 226 -4.51 -16.84 -10.09
CA ALA A 226 -3.32 -16.92 -9.25
C ALA A 226 -3.35 -18.20 -8.41
N SER A 227 -2.31 -19.00 -8.53
CA SER A 227 -2.07 -20.20 -7.73
C SER A 227 -0.60 -20.25 -7.38
N VAL A 228 -0.29 -20.44 -6.10
CA VAL A 228 1.09 -20.46 -5.61
C VAL A 228 1.58 -21.90 -5.45
N PRO A 229 2.89 -22.15 -5.62
CA PRO A 229 3.47 -23.49 -5.50
C PRO A 229 3.37 -24.08 -4.08
N PHE A 230 3.23 -23.24 -3.06
CA PHE A 230 3.14 -23.63 -1.66
C PHE A 230 2.56 -22.48 -0.83
N THR A 231 2.00 -22.81 0.34
CA THR A 231 1.50 -21.84 1.34
C THR A 231 2.06 -22.09 2.73
N THR A 232 2.81 -23.19 2.90
CA THR A 232 3.44 -23.58 4.16
C THR A 232 4.89 -24.00 3.94
N CYS A 233 5.72 -23.95 4.98
CA CYS A 233 7.10 -24.43 4.91
C CYS A 233 7.18 -25.91 4.50
N GLU A 234 6.23 -26.73 4.96
CA GLU A 234 6.18 -28.15 4.59
C GLU A 234 5.91 -28.34 3.09
N GLU A 235 4.95 -27.60 2.54
CA GLU A 235 4.67 -27.60 1.10
C GLU A 235 5.85 -27.07 0.29
N MET A 236 6.54 -26.05 0.78
CA MET A 236 7.74 -25.50 0.13
C MET A 236 8.86 -26.54 0.05
N LEU A 237 9.13 -27.27 1.14
CA LEU A 237 10.12 -28.35 1.17
C LEU A 237 9.71 -29.52 0.27
N ARG A 238 8.42 -29.87 0.26
CA ARG A 238 7.87 -30.88 -0.66
C ARG A 238 8.01 -30.44 -2.13
N TYR A 239 7.73 -29.17 -2.42
CA TYR A 239 7.89 -28.58 -3.74
C TYR A 239 9.35 -28.60 -4.19
N ASP A 240 10.30 -28.23 -3.33
CA ASP A 240 11.75 -28.29 -3.60
C ASP A 240 12.24 -29.73 -3.87
N ALA A 241 11.63 -30.73 -3.25
CA ALA A 241 11.91 -32.15 -3.45
C ALA A 241 13.42 -32.50 -3.33
N GLY A 242 14.13 -31.85 -2.40
CA GLY A 242 15.55 -32.09 -2.14
C GLY A 242 16.51 -31.54 -3.19
N ARG A 243 16.03 -30.65 -4.08
CA ARG A 243 16.89 -29.94 -5.04
C ARG A 243 17.85 -28.96 -4.37
N ASN A 244 17.61 -28.63 -3.10
CA ASN A 244 18.36 -27.61 -2.35
C ASN A 244 18.31 -26.26 -3.09
N THR A 245 17.14 -25.92 -3.63
CA THR A 245 16.93 -24.65 -4.33
C THR A 245 17.13 -23.50 -3.34
N PRO A 246 17.96 -22.49 -3.66
CA PRO A 246 18.11 -21.31 -2.80
C PRO A 246 16.76 -20.64 -2.53
N LEU A 247 16.53 -20.20 -1.28
CA LEU A 247 15.25 -19.59 -0.88
C LEU A 247 14.82 -18.44 -1.79
N TRP A 248 15.76 -17.62 -2.28
CA TRP A 248 15.43 -16.51 -3.18
C TRP A 248 14.83 -16.97 -4.51
N LYS A 249 15.18 -18.16 -5.03
CA LYS A 249 14.56 -18.73 -6.23
C LYS A 249 13.15 -19.25 -5.94
N LEU A 250 12.94 -19.83 -4.76
CA LEU A 250 11.60 -20.23 -4.30
C LEU A 250 10.71 -18.98 -4.11
N ALA A 251 11.29 -17.88 -3.64
CA ALA A 251 10.61 -16.59 -3.50
C ALA A 251 10.17 -16.05 -4.86
N ILE A 252 11.06 -16.08 -5.86
CA ILE A 252 10.73 -15.73 -7.24
C ILE A 252 9.61 -16.61 -7.77
N ALA A 253 9.71 -17.93 -7.63
CA ALA A 253 8.69 -18.86 -8.13
C ALA A 253 7.32 -18.59 -7.48
N TYR A 254 7.30 -18.31 -6.17
CA TYR A 254 6.09 -17.94 -5.45
C TYR A 254 5.50 -16.63 -5.95
N GLU A 255 6.30 -15.55 -5.98
CA GLU A 255 5.82 -14.21 -6.30
C GLU A 255 5.43 -14.07 -7.78
N ALA A 256 6.16 -14.75 -8.67
CA ALA A 256 5.82 -14.85 -10.09
C ALA A 256 4.46 -15.52 -10.28
N ALA A 257 4.23 -16.65 -9.62
CA ALA A 257 2.97 -17.39 -9.70
C ALA A 257 1.80 -16.63 -9.05
N ARG A 258 2.05 -15.92 -7.95
CA ARG A 258 1.07 -15.08 -7.27
C ARG A 258 0.68 -13.84 -8.09
N GLY A 259 1.66 -13.11 -8.60
CA GLY A 259 1.46 -11.82 -9.25
C GLY A 259 1.24 -11.90 -10.76
N GLY A 260 1.42 -13.07 -11.37
CA GLY A 260 1.47 -13.21 -12.83
C GLY A 260 2.67 -12.47 -13.43
N LEU A 261 3.78 -12.41 -12.71
CA LEU A 261 5.01 -11.70 -13.08
C LEU A 261 6.04 -12.66 -13.68
N SER A 262 6.94 -12.15 -14.52
CA SER A 262 8.15 -12.88 -14.91
C SER A 262 9.18 -12.90 -13.78
N GLU A 263 10.13 -13.84 -13.84
CA GLU A 263 11.25 -13.89 -12.90
C GLU A 263 12.07 -12.59 -12.92
N GLU A 264 12.31 -12.04 -14.12
CA GLU A 264 13.02 -10.78 -14.31
C GLU A 264 12.27 -9.60 -13.69
N GLU A 265 10.94 -9.57 -13.78
CA GLU A 265 10.11 -8.53 -13.16
C GLU A 265 10.18 -8.58 -11.63
N VAL A 266 10.15 -9.79 -11.04
CA VAL A 266 10.29 -9.97 -9.58
C VAL A 266 11.66 -9.49 -9.12
N VAL A 267 12.74 -9.91 -9.79
CA VAL A 267 14.10 -9.48 -9.42
C VAL A 267 14.27 -7.98 -9.61
N ALA A 268 13.81 -7.41 -10.74
CA ALA A 268 13.91 -5.98 -11.02
C ALA A 268 13.19 -5.13 -9.94
N ARG A 269 11.99 -5.54 -9.51
CA ARG A 269 11.26 -4.86 -8.42
C ARG A 269 12.04 -4.88 -7.11
N MET A 270 12.63 -6.01 -6.75
CA MET A 270 13.45 -6.08 -5.52
C MET A 270 14.74 -5.26 -5.64
N VAL A 271 15.37 -5.22 -6.82
CA VAL A 271 16.53 -4.34 -7.07
C VAL A 271 16.16 -2.86 -6.89
N GLU A 272 14.98 -2.41 -7.35
CA GLU A 272 14.53 -1.05 -7.10
C GLU A 272 14.27 -0.75 -5.62
N ILE A 273 13.80 -1.75 -4.85
CA ILE A 273 13.72 -1.66 -3.39
C ILE A 273 15.11 -1.51 -2.78
N VAL A 274 16.10 -2.33 -3.19
CA VAL A 274 17.50 -2.22 -2.74
C VAL A 274 18.05 -0.82 -3.02
N ARG A 275 17.86 -0.30 -4.23
CA ARG A 275 18.32 1.06 -4.60
C ARG A 275 17.67 2.13 -3.74
N THR A 276 16.38 1.99 -3.44
CA THR A 276 15.67 2.90 -2.54
C THR A 276 16.26 2.86 -1.14
N LEU A 277 16.47 1.66 -0.58
CA LEU A 277 17.07 1.48 0.73
C LEU A 277 18.49 2.06 0.81
N ARG A 278 19.31 1.86 -0.21
CA ARG A 278 20.66 2.45 -0.29
C ARG A 278 20.64 3.97 -0.33
N ARG A 279 19.71 4.57 -1.10
CA ARG A 279 19.48 6.03 -1.08
C ARG A 279 19.06 6.53 0.29
N SER A 280 18.16 5.80 0.97
CA SER A 280 17.74 6.14 2.33
C SER A 280 18.89 6.01 3.33
N ILE A 281 19.71 4.96 3.26
CA ILE A 281 20.91 4.83 4.09
C ILE A 281 21.84 6.02 3.86
N ALA A 282 22.15 6.37 2.61
CA ALA A 282 23.00 7.51 2.29
C ALA A 282 22.43 8.82 2.86
N GLN A 283 21.13 9.07 2.70
CA GLN A 283 20.45 10.23 3.32
C GLN A 283 20.60 10.22 4.85
N GLY A 284 20.45 9.07 5.48
CA GLY A 284 20.62 8.92 6.93
C GLY A 284 22.04 9.25 7.36
N LEU A 285 23.03 8.76 6.62
CA LEU A 285 24.45 9.01 6.85
C LEU A 285 24.86 10.46 6.60
N ASP A 286 24.22 11.18 5.68
CA ASP A 286 24.46 12.62 5.46
C ASP A 286 23.87 13.50 6.57
N GLY A 287 23.00 12.92 7.39
CA GLY A 287 22.34 13.59 8.50
C GLY A 287 20.92 14.03 8.17
N THR A 288 20.04 13.80 9.12
CA THR A 288 18.62 14.09 9.01
C THR A 288 18.19 15.05 10.11
N SER A 289 17.13 15.82 9.86
CA SER A 289 16.54 16.73 10.86
C SER A 289 15.02 16.74 10.75
N TYR A 290 14.36 16.90 11.90
CA TYR A 290 12.91 17.06 12.01
C TYR A 290 12.60 17.75 13.34
N SER A 291 11.67 18.72 13.34
CA SER A 291 11.43 19.60 14.50
C SER A 291 10.99 18.84 15.75
N ASP A 292 10.20 17.79 15.57
CA ASP A 292 9.51 17.09 16.66
C ASP A 292 10.29 15.85 17.15
N ARG A 293 11.56 15.72 16.76
CA ARG A 293 12.35 14.51 17.03
C ARG A 293 13.11 14.62 18.35
N ILE A 294 12.90 13.64 19.24
CA ILE A 294 13.57 13.58 20.56
C ILE A 294 15.07 13.29 20.42
N LEU A 295 15.45 12.32 19.58
CA LEU A 295 16.84 11.93 19.35
C LEU A 295 17.32 12.48 18.00
N GLY A 296 18.45 13.19 18.00
CA GLY A 296 19.03 13.79 16.79
C GLY A 296 19.72 12.79 15.86
N TYR A 297 20.62 13.29 15.03
CA TYR A 297 21.48 12.50 14.14
C TYR A 297 22.55 11.75 14.95
N GLN A 298 22.25 10.51 15.36
CA GLN A 298 23.13 9.64 16.16
C GLN A 298 24.07 8.82 15.28
N SER A 299 23.62 8.40 14.10
CA SER A 299 24.39 7.61 13.13
C SER A 299 25.73 8.28 12.78
N GLY A 300 25.78 9.60 12.62
CA GLY A 300 27.03 10.33 12.42
C GLY A 300 27.97 10.33 13.62
N GLY A 301 27.45 10.32 14.84
CA GLY A 301 28.27 10.18 16.06
C GLY A 301 28.85 8.78 16.20
N TYR A 302 28.07 7.76 15.83
CA TYR A 302 28.53 6.37 15.74
C TYR A 302 29.62 6.21 14.68
N ALA A 303 29.39 6.70 13.46
CA ALA A 303 30.36 6.65 12.36
C ALA A 303 31.71 7.28 12.74
N ARG A 304 31.69 8.49 13.33
CA ARG A 304 32.94 9.12 13.83
C ARG A 304 33.64 8.26 14.87
N SER A 305 32.90 7.68 15.82
CA SER A 305 33.49 6.84 16.87
C SER A 305 34.07 5.53 16.33
N LEU A 306 33.49 5.00 15.25
CA LEU A 306 34.01 3.85 14.52
C LEU A 306 35.33 4.22 13.80
N ASP A 307 35.33 5.32 13.05
CA ASP A 307 36.51 5.81 12.32
C ASP A 307 37.69 6.14 13.26
N GLU A 308 37.39 6.65 14.45
CA GLU A 308 38.38 7.00 15.48
C GLU A 308 38.81 5.79 16.34
N GLY A 309 38.32 4.58 16.06
CA GLY A 309 38.70 3.36 16.76
C GLY A 309 38.27 3.31 18.24
N ARG A 310 37.19 4.02 18.60
CA ARG A 310 36.68 4.08 19.99
C ARG A 310 35.64 3.02 20.32
N LEU A 311 35.19 2.26 19.33
CA LEU A 311 34.22 1.17 19.49
C LEU A 311 34.93 -0.18 19.56
N LEU A 312 34.24 -1.19 20.08
CA LEU A 312 34.69 -2.58 19.96
C LEU A 312 34.60 -2.98 18.48
N ASP A 313 35.61 -3.65 17.96
CA ASP A 313 35.61 -4.20 16.60
C ASP A 313 34.66 -5.39 16.51
N LEU A 314 33.54 -5.21 15.80
CA LEU A 314 32.54 -6.25 15.53
C LEU A 314 32.53 -6.66 14.04
N GLY A 315 33.51 -6.19 13.26
CA GLY A 315 33.59 -6.43 11.82
C GLY A 315 32.37 -5.91 11.07
N ALA A 316 31.75 -6.77 10.25
CA ALA A 316 30.59 -6.38 9.43
C ALA A 316 29.39 -5.88 10.26
N LEU A 317 29.29 -6.29 11.54
CA LEU A 317 28.20 -5.87 12.42
C LEU A 317 28.25 -4.36 12.76
N ASP A 318 29.43 -3.73 12.75
CA ASP A 318 29.51 -2.28 12.97
C ASP A 318 28.78 -1.51 11.85
N ARG A 319 28.92 -1.98 10.61
CA ARG A 319 28.17 -1.43 9.46
C ARG A 319 26.67 -1.71 9.58
N VAL A 320 26.28 -2.88 10.09
CA VAL A 320 24.86 -3.20 10.34
C VAL A 320 24.25 -2.21 11.32
N VAL A 321 24.89 -1.98 12.48
CA VAL A 321 24.41 -1.02 13.50
C VAL A 321 24.28 0.38 12.90
N LEU A 322 25.28 0.81 12.14
CA LEU A 322 25.28 2.12 11.48
C LEU A 322 24.12 2.27 10.49
N TYR A 323 23.91 1.29 9.59
CA TYR A 323 22.85 1.37 8.56
C TYR A 323 21.45 1.27 9.16
N VAL A 324 21.27 0.45 10.20
CA VAL A 324 20.00 0.36 10.93
C VAL A 324 19.68 1.68 11.62
N ALA A 325 20.65 2.30 12.28
CA ALA A 325 20.47 3.62 12.90
C ALA A 325 20.13 4.69 11.85
N ALA A 326 20.86 4.74 10.74
CA ALA A 326 20.62 5.67 9.65
C ALA A 326 19.19 5.55 9.07
N LEU A 327 18.72 4.34 8.79
CA LEU A 327 17.35 4.11 8.30
C LEU A 327 16.27 4.51 9.31
N MET A 328 16.48 4.25 10.61
CA MET A 328 15.54 4.68 11.65
C MET A 328 15.49 6.20 11.81
N GLU A 329 16.60 6.89 11.59
CA GLU A 329 16.67 8.35 11.58
C GLU A 329 15.96 8.95 10.37
N VAL A 330 16.12 8.35 9.18
CA VAL A 330 15.40 8.72 7.94
C VAL A 330 13.90 8.59 8.13
N LYS A 331 13.44 7.45 8.67
CA LYS A 331 12.04 7.24 9.04
C LYS A 331 11.55 8.38 9.94
N SER A 332 12.29 8.66 11.00
CA SER A 332 11.92 9.66 12.01
C SER A 332 11.98 11.11 11.47
N ALA A 333 12.55 11.31 10.28
CA ALA A 333 12.64 12.60 9.59
C ALA A 333 11.74 12.68 8.35
N MET A 334 10.72 11.82 8.25
CA MET A 334 9.79 11.77 7.09
C MET A 334 10.48 11.53 5.74
N GLY A 335 11.66 10.91 5.78
CA GLY A 335 12.34 10.40 4.59
C GLY A 335 11.63 9.18 3.99
N VAL A 336 12.12 8.75 2.83
CA VAL A 336 11.58 7.55 2.17
C VAL A 336 12.09 6.30 2.87
N ILE A 337 11.19 5.38 3.16
CA ILE A 337 11.47 4.09 3.79
C ILE A 337 10.78 2.96 3.01
N VAL A 338 11.18 1.72 3.29
CA VAL A 338 10.50 0.52 2.82
C VAL A 338 10.05 -0.27 4.05
N ALA A 339 8.74 -0.46 4.23
CA ALA A 339 8.26 -1.28 5.34
C ALA A 339 8.73 -2.74 5.20
N ALA A 340 9.16 -3.34 6.30
CA ALA A 340 9.76 -4.68 6.30
C ALA A 340 9.54 -5.43 7.65
N PRO A 341 8.33 -5.95 7.96
CA PRO A 341 7.08 -5.82 7.22
C PRO A 341 6.24 -4.60 7.61
N THR A 342 6.71 -3.81 8.58
CA THR A 342 6.04 -2.57 8.98
C THR A 342 7.00 -1.39 8.92
N ALA A 343 6.46 -0.16 8.87
CA ALA A 343 7.28 1.04 9.03
C ALA A 343 8.02 1.06 10.39
N GLY A 344 7.48 0.38 11.42
CA GLY A 344 8.14 0.18 12.71
C GLY A 344 9.47 -0.57 12.62
N ALA A 345 9.54 -1.56 11.74
CA ALA A 345 10.65 -2.51 11.59
C ALA A 345 11.45 -2.32 10.28
N CYS A 346 11.30 -1.18 9.60
CA CYS A 346 11.84 -0.94 8.25
C CYS A 346 13.38 -0.98 8.14
N ALA A 347 14.11 -0.99 9.25
CA ALA A 347 15.55 -0.81 9.26
C ALA A 347 16.34 -2.11 9.47
N ALA A 348 15.89 -2.99 10.36
CA ALA A 348 16.71 -4.10 10.86
C ALA A 348 17.11 -5.09 9.75
N LEU A 349 16.13 -5.66 9.04
CA LEU A 349 16.37 -6.60 7.95
C LEU A 349 17.10 -5.91 6.77
N PRO A 350 16.62 -4.79 6.21
CA PRO A 350 17.29 -4.12 5.10
C PRO A 350 18.72 -3.66 5.42
N GLY A 351 18.93 -3.04 6.58
CA GLY A 351 20.23 -2.57 7.03
C GLY A 351 21.22 -3.71 7.17
N ALA A 352 20.79 -4.86 7.73
CA ALA A 352 21.63 -6.05 7.85
C ALA A 352 22.01 -6.64 6.50
N VAL A 353 21.04 -6.85 5.60
CA VAL A 353 21.31 -7.43 4.27
C VAL A 353 22.27 -6.57 3.45
N ILE A 354 22.03 -5.25 3.40
CA ILE A 354 22.87 -4.33 2.62
C ILE A 354 24.28 -4.24 3.22
N ALA A 355 24.40 -4.07 4.54
CA ALA A 355 25.69 -3.98 5.20
C ALA A 355 26.55 -5.24 5.01
N MET A 356 25.94 -6.42 5.16
CA MET A 356 26.63 -7.70 4.98
C MET A 356 27.03 -7.93 3.53
N ALA A 357 26.15 -7.64 2.58
CA ALA A 357 26.47 -7.76 1.15
C ALA A 357 27.63 -6.85 0.75
N GLU A 358 27.66 -5.60 1.22
CA GLU A 358 28.78 -4.69 0.95
C GLU A 358 30.07 -5.12 1.66
N ALA A 359 30.00 -5.78 2.81
CA ALA A 359 31.18 -6.36 3.47
C ALA A 359 31.74 -7.58 2.73
N MET A 360 30.90 -8.26 1.95
CA MET A 360 31.24 -9.40 1.11
C MET A 360 31.54 -9.01 -0.36
N GLU A 361 31.58 -7.71 -0.68
CA GLU A 361 31.80 -7.18 -2.03
C GLU A 361 30.73 -7.65 -3.06
N LEU A 362 29.50 -7.87 -2.59
CA LEU A 362 28.37 -8.32 -3.42
C LEU A 362 27.56 -7.14 -4.00
N GLY A 363 26.94 -7.37 -5.16
CA GLY A 363 26.19 -6.36 -5.90
C GLY A 363 24.71 -6.23 -5.48
N GLU A 364 24.01 -5.28 -6.10
CA GLU A 364 22.58 -5.00 -5.81
C GLU A 364 21.67 -6.20 -6.09
N GLU A 365 22.00 -7.03 -7.08
CA GLU A 365 21.23 -8.24 -7.37
C GLU A 365 21.36 -9.29 -6.25
N ASP A 366 22.54 -9.43 -5.64
CA ASP A 366 22.73 -10.33 -4.50
C ASP A 366 22.05 -9.81 -3.24
N MET A 367 22.03 -8.50 -3.03
CA MET A 367 21.21 -7.86 -2.00
C MET A 367 19.72 -8.16 -2.23
N ALA A 368 19.26 -8.05 -3.48
CA ALA A 368 17.88 -8.35 -3.84
C ALA A 368 17.54 -9.83 -3.61
N ARG A 369 18.44 -10.76 -3.93
CA ARG A 369 18.31 -12.19 -3.59
C ARG A 369 18.21 -12.39 -2.07
N GLY A 370 19.03 -11.69 -1.28
CA GLY A 370 18.97 -11.73 0.19
C GLY A 370 17.61 -11.27 0.72
N LEU A 371 17.08 -10.16 0.20
CA LEU A 371 15.76 -9.66 0.58
C LEU A 371 14.63 -10.58 0.10
N LEU A 372 14.71 -11.15 -1.09
CA LEU A 372 13.73 -12.14 -1.59
C LEU A 372 13.69 -13.38 -0.69
N ALA A 373 14.85 -13.89 -0.27
CA ALA A 373 14.91 -15.00 0.66
C ALA A 373 14.24 -14.68 2.00
N ALA A 374 14.45 -13.48 2.54
CA ALA A 374 13.78 -13.02 3.76
C ALA A 374 12.27 -12.81 3.55
N GLY A 375 11.88 -12.24 2.41
CA GLY A 375 10.50 -11.98 2.03
C GLY A 375 9.66 -13.23 1.84
N LEU A 376 10.28 -14.38 1.53
CA LEU A 376 9.60 -15.68 1.48
C LEU A 376 9.27 -16.24 2.87
N ILE A 377 10.07 -15.89 3.88
CA ILE A 377 9.93 -16.40 5.25
C ILE A 377 8.96 -15.54 6.07
N GLY A 378 9.00 -14.23 5.87
CA GLY A 378 8.02 -13.29 6.44
C GLY A 378 6.66 -13.48 5.77
#